data_AF-A0A8K0G307-F1
#
_entry.id   AF-A0A8K0G307-F1
#
_cell.length_a   1.000
_cell.length_b   1.000
_cell.length_c   1.000
_cell.angle_alpha   90.00
_cell.angle_beta   90.00
_cell.angle_gamma   90.00
#
_symmetry.space_group_name_H-M   'P 1'
#
loop_
_entity.id
_entity.type
_entity.pdbx_description
1 polymer ?
#
loop_
_entity_poly.entity_id
_entity_poly.type
_entity_poly.pdbx_seq_one_letter_code
_entity_poly.pdbx_strand_id
1 'polypeptide(L)'
;MIRNGVFIYVLLFIILKVDAQSQPSLMINSLKQCDSNVSYPVEASVDFYIKDKKQFANGNATLKIPVGNDIRSNCTVEHRIGKRYFYLFSFVEKDVCKAIHKYLGEFSYEIERSAGLVPGLCPIPQGRYHVHDVLLNFDRITMSLEAFPYGDLRFTTVVIDKTNRVVACFIVTVKNSEA
;
A
#
# COMPACT_ATOMS: atom_id res chain seq x y z
N MET A 1 50.84 19.57 21.47
CA MET A 1 49.71 20.39 21.96
C MET A 1 48.57 20.23 20.96
N ILE A 2 47.61 19.38 21.31
CA ILE A 2 46.55 18.83 20.46
C ILE A 2 45.34 19.74 20.62
N ARG A 3 44.92 20.52 19.60
CA ARG A 3 43.66 21.27 19.71
C ARG A 3 43.01 21.83 18.44
N ASN A 4 43.33 21.33 17.24
CA ASN A 4 42.62 21.73 16.00
C ASN A 4 41.82 20.60 15.33
N GLY A 5 41.91 19.36 15.82
CA GLY A 5 41.16 18.22 15.23
C GLY A 5 39.70 18.12 15.68
N VAL A 6 39.36 18.58 16.88
CA VAL A 6 38.02 18.35 17.47
C VAL A 6 36.93 19.17 16.79
N PHE A 7 37.26 20.37 16.29
CA PHE A 7 36.28 21.26 15.65
C PHE A 7 35.78 20.73 14.30
N ILE A 8 36.64 20.02 13.54
CA ILE A 8 36.27 19.41 12.26
C ILE A 8 35.33 18.21 12.48
N TYR A 9 35.57 17.40 13.52
CA TYR A 9 34.70 16.26 13.83
C TYR A 9 33.30 16.67 14.33
N VAL A 10 33.19 17.78 15.07
CA VAL A 10 31.89 18.30 15.51
C VAL A 10 31.09 18.87 14.33
N LEU A 11 31.73 19.53 13.37
CA LEU A 11 31.08 19.99 12.14
C LEU A 11 30.68 18.83 11.21
N LEU A 12 31.49 17.76 11.14
CA LEU A 12 31.12 16.52 10.45
C LEU A 12 29.94 15.81 11.13
N PHE A 13 29.86 15.80 12.47
CA PHE A 13 28.70 15.26 13.18
C PHE A 13 27.42 16.08 12.98
N ILE A 14 27.54 17.40 12.78
CA ILE A 14 26.40 18.27 12.48
C ILE A 14 25.94 18.05 11.03
N ILE A 15 26.86 17.88 10.06
CA ILE A 15 26.50 17.52 8.66
C ILE A 15 26.01 16.06 8.54
N LEU A 16 26.44 15.14 9.43
CA LEU A 16 25.93 13.76 9.48
C LEU A 16 24.62 13.62 10.28
N LYS A 17 24.17 14.68 10.98
CA LYS A 17 22.85 14.75 11.66
C LYS A 17 21.86 15.74 11.03
N VAL A 18 22.30 16.58 10.09
CA VAL A 18 21.46 17.31 9.14
C VAL A 18 21.33 16.39 7.91
N ASP A 19 20.33 15.55 7.72
CA ASP A 19 19.03 15.41 8.34
C ASP A 19 18.87 13.96 8.78
N ALA A 20 18.28 13.79 9.95
CA ALA A 20 17.78 12.51 10.42
C ALA A 20 16.82 11.94 9.38
N GLN A 21 17.34 11.05 8.52
CA GLN A 21 16.65 9.90 7.94
C GLN A 21 15.14 10.14 7.83
N SER A 22 14.77 11.08 6.96
CA SER A 22 13.39 11.42 6.69
C SER A 22 12.80 10.22 5.97
N GLN A 23 12.31 9.24 6.73
CA GLN A 23 11.65 8.08 6.15
C GLN A 23 10.47 8.58 5.32
N PRO A 24 10.31 8.13 4.06
CA PRO A 24 9.20 8.55 3.24
C PRO A 24 7.88 8.35 3.99
N SER A 25 7.15 9.45 4.21
CA SER A 25 5.83 9.41 4.83
C SER A 25 4.82 8.99 3.76
N LEU A 26 4.48 7.70 3.73
CA LEU A 26 3.36 7.23 2.92
C LEU A 26 2.02 7.55 3.57
N MET A 27 1.09 8.00 2.74
CA MET A 27 -0.31 8.16 3.13
C MET A 27 -1.21 7.72 1.99
N ILE A 28 -2.20 6.89 2.28
CA ILE A 28 -3.22 6.54 1.28
C ILE A 28 -4.23 7.67 1.20
N ASN A 29 -4.37 8.27 0.02
CA ASN A 29 -5.32 9.36 -0.20
C ASN A 29 -6.72 8.83 -0.52
N SER A 30 -6.82 7.76 -1.31
CA SER A 30 -8.10 7.15 -1.64
C SER A 30 -7.95 5.72 -2.17
N LEU A 31 -9.03 4.95 -2.01
CA LEU A 31 -9.27 3.67 -2.67
C LEU A 31 -10.60 3.76 -3.39
N LYS A 32 -10.62 3.46 -4.69
CA LYS A 32 -11.84 3.50 -5.52
C LYS A 32 -11.89 2.26 -6.41
N GLN A 33 -13.09 1.85 -6.80
CA GLN A 33 -13.24 0.92 -7.90
C GLN A 33 -12.93 1.62 -9.23
N CYS A 34 -12.41 0.88 -10.20
CA CYS A 34 -12.10 1.44 -11.53
C CYS A 34 -13.36 1.90 -12.28
N ASP A 35 -14.43 1.09 -12.19
CA ASP A 35 -15.75 1.40 -12.74
C ASP A 35 -16.79 1.22 -11.65
N SER A 36 -17.43 2.32 -11.24
CA SER A 36 -18.47 2.32 -10.20
C SER A 36 -19.79 1.70 -10.66
N ASN A 37 -19.97 1.46 -11.96
CA ASN A 37 -21.20 0.88 -12.52
C ASN A 37 -21.12 -0.65 -12.61
N VAL A 38 -19.95 -1.24 -12.37
CA VAL A 38 -19.75 -2.70 -12.43
C VAL A 38 -19.79 -3.27 -11.01
N SER A 39 -20.74 -4.17 -10.76
CA SER A 39 -20.74 -4.97 -9.52
C SER A 39 -19.75 -6.12 -9.66
N TYR A 40 -18.53 -5.88 -9.19
CA TYR A 40 -17.49 -6.89 -9.15
C TYR A 40 -17.82 -7.99 -8.12
N PRO A 41 -17.33 -9.23 -8.31
CA PRO A 41 -17.35 -10.26 -7.28
C PRO A 41 -16.60 -9.87 -6.00
N VAL A 42 -15.57 -9.03 -6.12
CA VAL A 42 -14.77 -8.51 -5.02
C VAL A 42 -14.94 -7.00 -4.95
N GLU A 43 -15.56 -6.53 -3.88
CA GLU A 43 -15.89 -5.12 -3.67
C GLU A 43 -15.29 -4.66 -2.34
N ALA A 44 -14.78 -3.42 -2.29
CA ALA A 44 -14.24 -2.84 -1.08
C ALA A 44 -14.50 -1.33 -1.06
N SER A 45 -14.80 -0.81 0.12
CA SER A 45 -14.96 0.61 0.40
C SER A 45 -14.19 0.92 1.68
N VAL A 46 -13.29 1.90 1.61
CA VAL A 46 -12.40 2.25 2.72
C VAL A 46 -12.34 3.77 2.84
N ASP A 47 -12.60 4.24 4.05
CA ASP A 47 -12.44 5.61 4.48
C ASP A 47 -11.13 5.74 5.26
N PHE A 48 -10.30 6.71 4.85
CA PHE A 48 -9.03 7.00 5.48
C PHE A 48 -9.14 8.30 6.27
N TYR A 49 -8.58 8.33 7.48
CA TYR A 49 -8.57 9.52 8.31
C TYR A 49 -7.29 9.62 9.15
N ILE A 50 -7.00 10.83 9.65
CA ILE A 50 -5.81 11.10 10.45
C ILE A 50 -6.22 11.40 11.89
N LYS A 51 -5.56 10.72 12.83
CA LYS A 51 -5.70 10.94 14.27
C LYS A 51 -4.31 10.87 14.90
N ASP A 52 -3.95 11.84 15.73
CA ASP A 52 -2.66 11.89 16.42
C ASP A 52 -1.44 11.69 15.49
N LYS A 53 -1.47 12.34 14.32
CA LYS A 53 -0.46 12.25 13.24
C LYS A 53 -0.28 10.86 12.63
N LYS A 54 -1.19 9.92 12.88
CA LYS A 54 -1.20 8.58 12.31
C LYS A 54 -2.40 8.41 11.39
N GLN A 55 -2.25 7.60 10.34
CA GLN A 55 -3.35 7.29 9.43
C GLN A 55 -4.09 6.02 9.87
N PHE A 56 -5.41 6.10 9.84
CA PHE A 56 -6.30 5.00 10.16
C PHE A 56 -7.25 4.72 9.00
N ALA A 57 -7.78 3.50 8.97
CA ALA A 57 -8.77 3.06 7.99
C ALA A 57 -10.00 2.45 8.66
N ASN A 58 -11.16 2.81 8.14
CA ASN A 58 -12.45 2.15 8.35
C ASN A 58 -12.90 1.59 7.00
N GLY A 59 -13.35 0.35 6.95
CA GLY A 59 -13.70 -0.22 5.65
C GLY A 59 -14.57 -1.45 5.71
N ASN A 60 -15.23 -1.68 4.59
CA ASN A 60 -16.05 -2.85 4.34
C ASN A 60 -15.56 -3.51 3.06
N ALA A 61 -15.43 -4.83 3.07
CA ALA A 61 -15.16 -5.62 1.87
C ALA A 61 -16.19 -6.75 1.75
N THR A 62 -16.62 -7.01 0.52
CA THR A 62 -17.49 -8.15 0.18
C THR A 62 -16.79 -9.00 -0.86
N LEU A 63 -16.55 -10.26 -0.51
CA LEU A 63 -15.98 -11.27 -1.38
C LEU A 63 -17.09 -12.28 -1.72
N LYS A 64 -17.63 -12.22 -2.95
CA LYS A 64 -18.62 -13.19 -3.48
C LYS A 64 -17.98 -14.49 -3.97
N ILE A 65 -16.65 -14.51 -4.05
CA ILE A 65 -15.82 -15.66 -4.39
C ILE A 65 -14.63 -15.69 -3.42
N PRO A 66 -14.02 -16.85 -3.13
CA PRO A 66 -12.76 -16.90 -2.41
C PRO A 66 -11.66 -16.17 -3.20
N VAL A 67 -10.80 -15.42 -2.51
CA VAL A 67 -9.70 -14.66 -3.11
C VAL A 67 -8.36 -15.28 -2.74
N GLY A 68 -7.64 -15.78 -3.75
CA GLY A 68 -6.35 -16.46 -3.57
C GLY A 68 -6.36 -17.83 -4.24
N ASN A 69 -5.16 -18.36 -4.52
CA ASN A 69 -4.92 -19.55 -5.34
C ASN A 69 -5.55 -19.44 -6.75
N ASP A 70 -4.70 -19.38 -7.79
CA ASP A 70 -5.12 -19.30 -9.21
C ASP A 70 -5.92 -18.04 -9.61
N ILE A 71 -5.88 -16.99 -8.79
CA ILE A 71 -6.36 -15.66 -9.14
C ILE A 71 -5.16 -14.77 -9.39
N ARG A 72 -5.03 -14.28 -10.62
CA ARG A 72 -3.93 -13.41 -11.04
C ARG A 72 -4.28 -11.95 -10.82
N SER A 73 -3.27 -11.12 -10.64
CA SER A 73 -3.43 -9.66 -10.58
C SER A 73 -2.45 -8.98 -11.52
N ASN A 74 -2.93 -7.94 -12.20
CA ASN A 74 -2.09 -6.98 -12.92
C ASN A 74 -2.13 -5.66 -12.16
N CYS A 75 -0.97 -5.20 -11.69
CA CYS A 75 -0.85 -3.90 -11.05
C CYS A 75 -0.05 -2.95 -11.95
N THR A 76 -0.62 -1.80 -12.25
CA THR A 76 0.04 -0.72 -12.97
C THR A 76 0.31 0.42 -12.00
N VAL A 77 1.55 0.92 -11.99
CA VAL A 77 1.99 2.03 -11.14
C VAL A 77 2.27 3.25 -12.01
N GLU A 78 1.72 4.38 -11.59
CA GLU A 78 1.85 5.66 -12.26
C GLU A 78 2.23 6.75 -11.28
N HIS A 79 2.98 7.74 -11.74
CA HIS A 79 3.40 8.90 -10.95
C HIS A 79 2.80 10.18 -11.51
N ARG A 80 2.41 11.09 -10.63
CA ARG A 80 1.83 12.36 -11.02
C ARG A 80 2.91 13.42 -11.23
N ILE A 81 2.95 13.97 -12.44
CA ILE A 81 3.75 15.17 -12.77
C ILE A 81 2.78 16.27 -13.20
N GLY A 82 2.69 17.32 -12.40
CA GLY A 82 1.69 18.37 -12.56
C GLY A 82 0.25 17.84 -12.45
N LYS A 83 -0.52 17.93 -13.53
CA LYS A 83 -1.93 17.50 -13.58
C LYS A 83 -2.14 16.11 -14.21
N ARG A 84 -1.07 15.42 -14.63
CA ARG A 84 -1.16 14.15 -15.37
C ARG A 84 -0.43 13.03 -14.63
N TYR A 85 -0.97 11.82 -14.76
CA TYR A 85 -0.31 10.59 -14.34
C TYR A 85 0.48 10.02 -15.51
N PHE A 86 1.69 9.58 -15.22
CA PHE A 86 2.62 8.97 -16.17
C PHE A 86 2.93 7.55 -15.72
N TYR A 87 2.88 6.62 -16.67
CA TYR A 87 3.25 5.23 -16.44
C TYR A 87 4.69 5.11 -15.95
N LEU A 88 4.88 4.37 -14.85
CA LEU A 88 6.20 3.95 -14.39
C LEU A 88 6.47 2.52 -14.85
N PHE A 89 5.68 1.57 -14.35
CA PHE A 89 5.81 0.16 -14.67
C PHE A 89 4.50 -0.61 -14.35
N SER A 90 4.42 -1.84 -14.82
CA SER A 90 3.37 -2.80 -14.46
C SER A 90 3.98 -4.15 -14.13
N PHE A 91 3.32 -4.90 -13.27
CA PHE A 91 3.72 -6.25 -12.91
C PHE A 91 2.50 -7.15 -12.78
N VAL A 92 2.70 -8.42 -13.14
CA VAL A 92 1.68 -9.45 -13.09
C VAL A 92 2.08 -10.50 -12.08
N GLU A 93 1.16 -10.79 -11.17
CA GLU A 93 1.30 -11.85 -10.19
C GLU A 93 0.29 -12.95 -10.48
N LYS A 94 0.73 -14.20 -10.40
CA LYS A 94 -0.11 -15.36 -10.69
C LYS A 94 -1.07 -15.71 -9.54
N ASP A 95 -0.77 -15.19 -8.34
CA ASP A 95 -1.53 -15.43 -7.12
C ASP A 95 -1.61 -14.12 -6.33
N VAL A 96 -2.79 -13.49 -6.37
CA VAL A 96 -3.06 -12.20 -5.73
C VAL A 96 -2.87 -12.25 -4.22
N CYS A 97 -3.17 -13.39 -3.59
CA CYS A 97 -3.05 -13.52 -2.14
C CYS A 97 -1.57 -13.57 -1.72
N LYS A 98 -0.77 -14.39 -2.42
CA LYS A 98 0.68 -14.38 -2.23
C LYS A 98 1.32 -13.03 -2.56
N ALA A 99 0.82 -12.32 -3.58
CA ALA A 99 1.30 -10.99 -3.93
C ALA A 99 1.09 -9.99 -2.78
N ILE A 100 -0.11 -9.97 -2.19
CA ILE A 100 -0.42 -9.13 -1.03
C ILE A 100 0.59 -9.37 0.09
N HIS A 101 0.82 -10.62 0.47
CA HIS A 101 1.75 -10.96 1.55
C HIS A 101 3.21 -10.69 1.18
N LYS A 102 3.61 -10.92 -0.07
CA LYS A 102 4.95 -10.64 -0.58
C LYS A 102 5.29 -9.14 -0.53
N TYR A 103 4.37 -8.29 -0.96
CA TYR A 103 4.63 -6.84 -1.11
C TYR A 103 4.27 -6.03 0.13
N LEU A 104 3.18 -6.39 0.82
CA LEU A 104 2.70 -5.65 1.99
C LEU A 104 3.12 -6.30 3.31
N GLY A 105 3.35 -7.62 3.35
CA GLY A 105 3.85 -8.30 4.55
C GLY A 105 3.01 -8.02 5.81
N GLU A 106 3.69 -7.64 6.88
CA GLU A 106 3.08 -7.35 8.18
C GLU A 106 2.01 -6.24 8.10
N PHE A 107 2.14 -5.27 7.19
CA PHE A 107 1.08 -4.28 6.95
C PHE A 107 -0.25 -4.94 6.56
N SER A 108 -0.23 -5.94 5.66
CA SER A 108 -1.44 -6.68 5.28
C SER A 108 -1.96 -7.57 6.42
N TYR A 109 -1.06 -8.14 7.23
CA TYR A 109 -1.46 -9.00 8.33
C TYR A 109 -2.23 -8.24 9.42
N GLU A 110 -1.91 -6.97 9.69
CA GLU A 110 -2.69 -6.15 10.62
C GLU A 110 -4.12 -5.95 10.13
N ILE A 111 -4.29 -5.68 8.83
CA ILE A 111 -5.59 -5.54 8.20
C ILE A 111 -6.36 -6.86 8.26
N GLU A 112 -5.72 -7.99 7.96
CA GLU A 112 -6.34 -9.32 8.06
C GLU A 112 -6.81 -9.64 9.47
N ARG A 113 -5.97 -9.41 10.50
CA ARG A 113 -6.38 -9.60 11.91
C ARG A 113 -7.59 -8.75 12.26
N SER A 114 -7.59 -7.49 11.85
CA SER A 114 -8.70 -6.57 12.13
C SER A 114 -10.01 -7.00 11.45
N ALA A 115 -9.92 -7.69 10.33
CA ALA A 115 -11.04 -8.26 9.59
C ALA A 115 -11.51 -9.62 10.16
N GLY A 116 -10.89 -10.12 11.24
CA GLY A 116 -11.18 -11.44 11.81
C GLY A 116 -10.62 -12.61 11.01
N LEU A 117 -9.63 -12.37 10.14
CA LEU A 117 -8.96 -13.39 9.36
C LEU A 117 -7.70 -13.90 10.08
N VAL A 118 -7.31 -15.13 9.74
CA VAL A 118 -5.99 -15.67 10.11
C VAL A 118 -4.96 -15.07 9.16
N PRO A 119 -3.94 -14.34 9.65
CA PRO A 119 -3.01 -13.65 8.78
C PRO A 119 -2.17 -14.58 7.91
N GLY A 120 -1.90 -14.17 6.68
CA GLY A 120 -1.10 -14.96 5.74
C GLY A 120 -1.83 -16.19 5.17
N LEU A 121 -3.07 -16.45 5.59
CA LEU A 121 -3.80 -17.63 5.15
C LEU A 121 -4.54 -17.38 3.82
N CYS A 122 -4.22 -18.20 2.83
CA CYS A 122 -4.87 -18.23 1.53
C CYS A 122 -5.59 -19.57 1.29
N PRO A 123 -6.71 -19.60 0.54
CA PRO A 123 -7.41 -18.44 0.00
C PRO A 123 -8.19 -17.70 1.11
N ILE A 124 -8.37 -16.38 0.93
CA ILE A 124 -9.29 -15.61 1.76
C ILE A 124 -10.71 -16.11 1.44
N PRO A 125 -11.48 -16.58 2.43
CA PRO A 125 -12.81 -17.11 2.19
C PRO A 125 -13.75 -16.07 1.58
N GLN A 126 -14.86 -16.54 0.98
CA GLN A 126 -15.96 -15.65 0.63
C GLN A 126 -16.63 -15.14 1.92
N GLY A 127 -17.09 -13.89 1.91
CA GLY A 127 -17.69 -13.29 3.10
C GLY A 127 -17.82 -11.78 3.04
N ARG A 128 -18.33 -11.21 4.13
CA ARG A 128 -18.31 -9.78 4.39
C ARG A 128 -17.32 -9.51 5.51
N TYR A 129 -16.43 -8.58 5.26
CA TYR A 129 -15.34 -8.22 6.14
C TYR A 129 -15.48 -6.76 6.51
N HIS A 130 -15.21 -6.48 7.77
CA HIS A 130 -15.33 -5.17 8.35
C HIS A 130 -14.05 -4.87 9.11
N VAL A 131 -13.47 -3.72 8.84
CA VAL A 131 -12.30 -3.22 9.56
C VAL A 131 -12.64 -1.87 10.17
N HIS A 132 -12.29 -1.70 11.44
CA HIS A 132 -12.58 -0.47 12.17
C HIS A 132 -11.33 0.02 12.89
N ASP A 133 -11.02 1.30 12.72
CA ASP A 133 -9.92 2.03 13.35
C ASP A 133 -8.57 1.30 13.23
N VAL A 134 -8.30 0.76 12.04
CA VAL A 134 -7.05 0.05 11.76
C VAL A 134 -5.95 1.08 11.52
N LEU A 135 -4.92 1.06 12.35
CA LEU A 135 -3.72 1.84 12.13
C LEU A 135 -3.01 1.37 10.85
N LEU A 136 -2.76 2.28 9.92
CA LEU A 136 -1.98 2.02 8.72
C LEU A 136 -0.50 2.29 9.00
N ASN A 137 0.23 1.25 9.40
CA ASN A 137 1.65 1.35 9.73
C ASN A 137 2.54 1.02 8.52
N PHE A 138 2.87 2.04 7.72
CA PHE A 138 3.64 1.89 6.49
C PHE A 138 5.08 1.40 6.69
N ASP A 139 5.63 1.52 7.90
CA ASP A 139 6.97 0.98 8.26
C ASP A 139 7.02 -0.55 8.18
N ARG A 140 5.85 -1.20 8.09
CA ARG A 140 5.70 -2.66 8.04
C ARG A 140 5.47 -3.21 6.63
N ILE A 141 5.56 -2.35 5.61
CA ILE A 141 5.49 -2.78 4.21
C ILE A 141 6.81 -3.43 3.81
N THR A 142 6.74 -4.62 3.19
CA THR A 142 7.93 -5.35 2.72
C THR A 142 8.57 -4.71 1.49
N MET A 143 7.74 -4.16 0.59
CA MET A 143 8.22 -3.49 -0.62
C MET A 143 9.01 -2.23 -0.28
N SER A 144 10.24 -2.12 -0.78
CA SER A 144 11.06 -0.93 -0.57
C SER A 144 10.39 0.31 -1.20
N LEU A 145 10.06 1.27 -0.33
CA LEU A 145 9.39 2.51 -0.70
C LEU A 145 10.35 3.54 -1.32
N GLU A 146 11.64 3.39 -1.03
CA GLU A 146 12.72 4.20 -1.62
C GLU A 146 12.80 4.04 -3.15
N ALA A 147 12.24 2.96 -3.69
CA ALA A 147 12.19 2.72 -5.13
C ALA A 147 11.16 3.59 -5.87
N PHE A 148 10.24 4.25 -5.16
CA PHE A 148 9.21 5.09 -5.77
C PHE A 148 9.56 6.58 -5.71
N PRO A 149 9.26 7.34 -6.77
CA PRO A 149 9.46 8.78 -6.73
C PRO A 149 8.56 9.43 -5.66
N TYR A 150 9.04 10.53 -5.08
CA TYR A 150 8.22 11.38 -4.23
C TYR A 150 7.08 12.03 -5.02
N GLY A 151 5.94 12.24 -4.38
CA GLY A 151 4.73 12.82 -4.97
C GLY A 151 3.52 11.89 -4.90
N ASP A 152 2.55 12.13 -5.79
CA ASP A 152 1.35 11.31 -5.85
C ASP A 152 1.59 10.10 -6.76
N LEU A 153 1.37 8.91 -6.22
CA LEU A 153 1.40 7.65 -6.94
C LEU A 153 -0.03 7.13 -7.13
N ARG A 154 -0.29 6.48 -8.26
CA ARG A 154 -1.53 5.77 -8.55
C ARG A 154 -1.21 4.31 -8.85
N PHE A 155 -1.84 3.42 -8.09
CA PHE A 155 -1.79 1.98 -8.28
C PHE A 155 -3.14 1.56 -8.82
N THR A 156 -3.16 1.01 -10.05
CA THR A 156 -4.36 0.42 -10.64
C THR A 156 -4.18 -1.08 -10.66
N THR A 157 -4.98 -1.80 -9.87
CA THR A 157 -4.92 -3.26 -9.75
C THR A 157 -6.15 -3.90 -10.35
N VAL A 158 -5.95 -4.74 -11.37
CA VAL A 158 -6.99 -5.57 -11.98
C VAL A 158 -6.79 -7.01 -11.51
N VAL A 159 -7.81 -7.60 -10.90
CA VAL A 159 -7.79 -8.97 -10.40
C VAL A 159 -8.62 -9.86 -11.33
N ILE A 160 -8.04 -10.97 -11.77
CA ILE A 160 -8.61 -11.84 -12.81
C ILE A 160 -8.61 -13.29 -12.30
N ASP A 161 -9.75 -13.95 -12.39
CA ASP A 161 -9.87 -15.36 -11.98
C ASP A 161 -9.31 -16.34 -13.02
N LYS A 162 -9.31 -17.63 -12.66
CA LYS A 162 -8.92 -18.74 -13.54
C LYS A 162 -9.75 -18.86 -14.82
N THR A 163 -10.93 -18.25 -14.89
CA THR A 163 -11.81 -18.23 -16.07
C THR A 163 -11.57 -17.01 -16.96
N ASN A 164 -10.52 -16.23 -16.68
CA ASN A 164 -10.17 -14.98 -17.35
C ASN A 164 -11.22 -13.86 -17.17
N ARG A 165 -12.05 -13.93 -16.12
CA ARG A 165 -12.99 -12.86 -15.78
C ARG A 165 -12.36 -11.88 -14.81
N VAL A 166 -12.58 -10.59 -15.02
CA VAL A 166 -12.19 -9.56 -14.06
C VAL A 166 -13.12 -9.66 -12.85
N VAL A 167 -12.53 -9.96 -11.70
CA VAL A 167 -13.28 -10.17 -10.45
C VAL A 167 -13.14 -9.00 -9.48
N ALA A 168 -12.15 -8.13 -9.70
CA ALA A 168 -11.99 -6.86 -8.98
C ALA A 168 -11.20 -5.86 -9.84
N CYS A 169 -11.44 -4.57 -9.64
CA CYS A 169 -10.58 -3.53 -10.16
C CYS A 169 -10.53 -2.35 -9.18
N PHE A 170 -9.34 -2.03 -8.67
CA PHE A 170 -9.13 -0.97 -7.70
C PHE A 170 -8.10 0.04 -8.18
N ILE A 171 -8.34 1.31 -7.84
CA ILE A 171 -7.41 2.42 -7.98
C ILE A 171 -7.12 2.93 -6.59
N VAL A 172 -5.86 2.83 -6.18
CA VAL A 172 -5.36 3.39 -4.92
C VAL A 172 -4.45 4.56 -5.25
N THR A 173 -4.71 5.72 -4.65
CA THR A 173 -3.79 6.86 -4.74
C THR A 173 -3.05 7.01 -3.42
N VAL A 174 -1.74 7.17 -3.52
CA VAL A 174 -0.84 7.25 -2.36
C VAL A 174 0.00 8.51 -2.49
N LYS A 175 0.17 9.24 -1.40
CA LYS A 175 1.17 10.31 -1.29
C LYS A 175 2.45 9.72 -0.73
N ASN A 176 3.55 9.87 -1.46
CA ASN A 176 4.90 9.62 -0.97
C ASN A 176 5.58 10.97 -0.71
N SER A 177 5.74 11.35 0.55
CA SER A 177 6.34 12.63 0.93
C SER A 177 7.76 12.43 1.44
N GLU A 178 8.65 13.36 1.11
CA GLU A 178 9.87 13.59 1.89
C GLU A 178 9.44 13.96 3.31
N ALA A 179 9.97 13.27 4.32
CA ALA A 179 9.71 13.60 5.72
C ALA A 179 10.53 14.79 6.22
#